data_AF-C5KRT0-F1
#
_entry.id   AF-C5KRT0-F1
#
_cell.length_a   1.000
_cell.length_b   1.000
_cell.length_c   1.000
_cell.angle_alpha   90.00
_cell.angle_beta   90.00
_cell.angle_gamma   90.00
#
_symmetry.space_group_name_H-M   'P 1'
#
loop_
_entity.id
_entity.type
_entity.pdbx_description
1 polymer ?
#
loop_
_entity_poly.entity_id
_entity_poly.type
_entity_poly.pdbx_seq_one_letter_code
_entity_poly.pdbx_strand_id
1 'polypeptide(L)'
;MMTLSLSSFPRSTMHGEWAGYLKLAQLLISSEEYPGLTGRIIIGGAITVCAGSLIALGISRYKRNQHKKSMGTVVDPRPTLALGGSGLRIGYMLGTVAALRDFVDISTLRVTAVSGSALGALLLCAPELDVVSVALAIFRCRASVLSGGIRNCYMMDLSKMTHLLVNELKVSAKLTEDMLQQLSRNKQLFFGITSFRPWPTAVCVECPPTFEELHRVLGAVVSIPPFFIETVEVDGYPSADGFFSHCYSVPDDHDPNKVIRYCPFPAVWLNFRPPFRDLLCSLAECLYPFELTRQIASFQDGYALAVKFINSGCQESKLLKIKENPVNRLSEYVEGLRSLELHV
;
A
#
# COMPACT_ATOMS: atom_id res chain seq x y z
N MET A 1 -26.20 -33.10 17.08
CA MET A 1 -26.25 -32.24 15.88
C MET A 1 -27.15 -31.05 16.20
N MET A 2 -26.58 -29.84 16.29
CA MET A 2 -27.36 -28.61 16.44
C MET A 2 -27.56 -27.97 15.07
N THR A 3 -28.81 -27.92 14.61
CA THR A 3 -29.22 -27.18 13.41
C THR A 3 -29.58 -25.75 13.81
N LEU A 4 -28.78 -24.77 13.37
CA LEU A 4 -29.09 -23.35 13.51
C LEU A 4 -30.19 -22.96 12.49
N SER A 5 -31.30 -22.42 13.00
CA SER A 5 -32.39 -21.87 12.19
C SER A 5 -32.03 -20.47 11.68
N LEU A 6 -32.15 -20.26 10.36
CA LEU A 6 -31.83 -19.02 9.65
C LEU A 6 -32.95 -17.96 9.69
N SER A 7 -33.94 -18.09 10.57
CA SER A 7 -35.15 -17.26 10.53
C SER A 7 -35.07 -15.89 11.23
N SER A 8 -33.90 -15.44 11.71
CA SER A 8 -33.78 -14.25 12.56
C SER A 8 -32.97 -13.07 11.99
N PHE A 9 -32.62 -13.04 10.70
CA PHE A 9 -31.91 -11.90 10.10
C PHE A 9 -32.86 -10.90 9.38
N PRO A 10 -32.71 -9.57 9.59
CA PRO A 10 -33.58 -8.59 8.96
C PRO A 10 -33.37 -8.52 7.44
N ARG A 11 -34.47 -8.68 6.69
CA ARG A 11 -34.50 -8.63 5.23
C ARG A 11 -34.47 -7.19 4.72
N SER A 12 -33.29 -6.63 4.49
CA SER A 12 -33.15 -5.55 3.50
C SER A 12 -31.71 -5.43 3.01
N THR A 13 -31.55 -5.61 1.70
CA THR A 13 -30.36 -5.31 0.87
C THR A 13 -29.04 -5.93 1.31
N MET A 14 -28.95 -7.27 1.27
CA MET A 14 -27.66 -7.99 1.14
C MET A 14 -27.79 -9.49 0.81
N HIS A 15 -28.97 -10.03 0.50
CA HIS A 15 -29.17 -11.49 0.49
C HIS A 15 -28.61 -12.25 -0.72
N GLY A 16 -28.28 -11.60 -1.84
CA GLY A 16 -27.74 -12.30 -3.02
C GLY A 16 -26.28 -12.74 -2.87
N GLU A 17 -25.46 -11.91 -2.23
CA GLU A 17 -24.00 -12.08 -2.23
C GLU A 17 -23.53 -13.09 -1.16
N TRP A 18 -24.15 -13.07 0.02
CA TRP A 18 -23.81 -14.00 1.12
C TRP A 18 -24.16 -15.46 0.83
N ALA A 19 -25.23 -15.72 0.07
CA ALA A 19 -25.61 -17.06 -0.35
C ALA A 19 -24.56 -17.68 -1.29
N GLY A 20 -23.89 -16.85 -2.11
CA GLY A 20 -22.80 -17.27 -2.98
C GLY A 20 -21.55 -17.71 -2.20
N TYR A 21 -21.17 -16.96 -1.16
CA TYR A 21 -19.99 -17.27 -0.33
C TYR A 21 -20.17 -18.55 0.51
N LEU A 22 -21.35 -18.77 1.09
CA LEU A 22 -21.65 -19.99 1.85
C LEU A 22 -21.70 -21.22 0.95
N LYS A 23 -22.27 -21.09 -0.25
CA LYS A 23 -22.33 -22.16 -1.25
C LYS A 23 -20.95 -22.50 -1.82
N LEU A 24 -20.07 -21.50 -1.94
CA LEU A 24 -18.69 -21.71 -2.37
C LEU A 24 -17.79 -22.29 -1.29
N ALA A 25 -17.94 -21.86 -0.03
CA ALA A 25 -17.29 -22.51 1.10
C ALA A 25 -17.72 -23.98 1.21
N GLN A 26 -19.00 -24.26 1.02
CA GLN A 26 -19.49 -25.64 0.91
C GLN A 26 -18.89 -26.40 -0.29
N LEU A 27 -18.76 -25.78 -1.47
CA LEU A 27 -18.13 -26.40 -2.65
C LEU A 27 -16.63 -26.69 -2.44
N LEU A 28 -15.87 -25.77 -1.82
CA LEU A 28 -14.45 -25.97 -1.52
C LEU A 28 -14.21 -26.99 -0.41
N ILE A 29 -15.15 -27.11 0.54
CA ILE A 29 -15.13 -28.16 1.58
C ILE A 29 -15.55 -29.53 1.00
N SER A 30 -16.35 -29.54 -0.08
CA SER A 30 -16.89 -30.77 -0.69
C SER A 30 -16.19 -31.24 -1.97
N SER A 31 -15.28 -30.46 -2.56
CA SER A 31 -14.52 -30.90 -3.73
C SER A 31 -13.38 -31.83 -3.30
N GLU A 32 -13.48 -33.11 -3.63
CA GLU A 32 -12.43 -34.12 -3.45
C GLU A 32 -11.17 -33.87 -4.32
N GLU A 33 -11.23 -32.91 -5.26
CA GLU A 33 -10.19 -32.62 -6.26
C GLU A 33 -9.01 -31.75 -5.77
N TYR A 34 -9.02 -31.28 -4.53
CA TYR A 34 -7.87 -30.59 -3.91
C TYR A 34 -7.31 -31.38 -2.71
N PRO A 35 -6.72 -32.57 -2.92
CA PRO A 35 -6.14 -33.34 -1.82
C PRO A 35 -4.79 -32.73 -1.45
N GLY A 36 -4.75 -31.83 -0.45
CA GLY A 36 -3.48 -31.42 0.15
C GLY A 36 -3.42 -30.07 0.87
N LEU A 37 -2.19 -29.72 1.25
CA LEU A 37 -1.78 -28.47 1.93
C LEU A 37 -2.31 -27.21 1.20
N THR A 38 -2.37 -27.25 -0.12
CA THR A 38 -2.84 -26.15 -0.98
C THR A 38 -4.31 -25.79 -0.75
N GLY A 39 -5.20 -26.78 -0.55
CA GLY A 39 -6.61 -26.54 -0.24
C GLY A 39 -6.80 -25.90 1.13
N ARG A 40 -6.03 -26.35 2.13
CA ARG A 40 -6.02 -25.77 3.48
C ARG A 40 -5.46 -24.34 3.50
N ILE A 41 -4.44 -24.06 2.68
CA ILE A 41 -3.86 -22.72 2.52
C ILE A 41 -4.88 -21.76 1.87
N ILE A 42 -5.58 -22.19 0.81
CA ILE A 42 -6.60 -21.36 0.15
C ILE A 42 -7.74 -21.05 1.11
N ILE A 43 -8.23 -22.06 1.85
CA ILE A 43 -9.30 -21.87 2.85
C ILE A 43 -8.83 -20.97 4.00
N GLY A 44 -7.61 -21.16 4.52
CA GLY A 44 -7.04 -20.33 5.58
C GLY A 44 -6.85 -18.87 5.14
N GLY A 45 -6.35 -18.65 3.92
CA GLY A 45 -6.22 -17.33 3.31
C GLY A 45 -7.57 -16.65 3.13
N ALA A 46 -8.56 -17.36 2.60
CA ALA A 46 -9.92 -16.84 2.43
C ALA A 46 -10.58 -16.46 3.77
N ILE A 47 -10.46 -17.31 4.80
CA ILE A 47 -11.00 -17.03 6.15
C ILE A 47 -10.32 -15.79 6.75
N THR A 48 -9.01 -15.68 6.63
CA THR A 48 -8.23 -14.55 7.16
C THR A 48 -8.61 -13.25 6.46
N VAL A 49 -8.78 -13.28 5.14
CA VAL A 49 -9.21 -12.11 4.35
C VAL A 49 -10.65 -11.71 4.69
N CYS A 50 -11.56 -12.67 4.84
CA CYS A 50 -12.95 -12.39 5.23
C CYS A 50 -13.04 -11.82 6.64
N ALA A 51 -12.28 -12.35 7.60
CA ALA A 51 -12.21 -11.84 8.96
C ALA A 51 -11.60 -10.43 9.00
N GLY A 52 -10.50 -10.19 8.28
CA GLY A 52 -9.89 -8.87 8.13
C GLY A 52 -10.86 -7.84 7.54
N SER A 53 -11.63 -8.23 6.52
CA SER A 53 -12.63 -7.37 5.88
C SER A 53 -13.79 -7.02 6.82
N LEU A 54 -14.26 -7.98 7.63
CA LEU A 54 -15.31 -7.75 8.64
C LEU A 54 -14.84 -6.83 9.76
N ILE A 55 -13.59 -6.98 10.20
CA ILE A 55 -12.96 -6.11 11.19
C ILE A 55 -12.80 -4.69 10.62
N ALA A 56 -12.30 -4.54 9.39
CA ALA A 56 -12.17 -3.24 8.71
C ALA A 56 -13.52 -2.52 8.54
N LEU A 57 -14.60 -3.25 8.22
CA LEU A 57 -15.95 -2.71 8.14
C LEU A 57 -16.49 -2.27 9.51
N GLY A 58 -16.23 -3.04 10.57
CA GLY A 58 -16.57 -2.68 11.95
C GLY A 58 -15.86 -1.40 12.41
N ILE A 59 -14.55 -1.31 12.14
CA ILE A 59 -13.71 -0.15 12.48
C ILE A 59 -14.15 1.09 11.69
N SER A 60 -14.44 0.96 10.39
CA SER A 60 -14.91 2.07 9.55
C SER A 60 -16.25 2.65 10.03
N ARG A 61 -17.16 1.81 10.55
CA ARG A 61 -18.42 2.27 11.16
C ARG A 61 -18.19 2.96 12.50
N TYR A 62 -17.29 2.45 13.33
CA TYR A 62 -16.91 3.07 14.60
C TYR A 62 -16.23 4.44 14.41
N LYS A 63 -15.33 4.56 13.43
CA LYS A 63 -14.62 5.83 13.11
C LYS A 63 -15.54 6.91 12.55
N ARG A 64 -16.54 6.57 11.74
CA ARG A 64 -17.60 7.53 11.33
C ARG A 64 -18.33 8.13 12.54
N ASN A 65 -18.44 7.38 13.64
CA ASN A 65 -19.04 7.86 14.88
C ASN A 65 -18.04 8.62 15.78
N GLN A 66 -16.73 8.37 15.66
CA GLN A 66 -15.66 9.09 16.37
C GLN A 66 -15.27 10.41 15.71
N HIS A 67 -15.34 10.55 14.38
CA HIS A 67 -15.11 11.83 13.68
C HIS A 67 -16.10 12.92 14.09
N LYS A 68 -17.26 12.56 14.64
CA LYS A 68 -18.19 13.52 15.27
C LYS A 68 -17.71 14.05 16.63
N LYS A 69 -16.66 13.47 17.23
CA LYS A 69 -16.18 13.78 18.60
C LYS A 69 -14.86 14.55 18.68
N SER A 70 -14.05 14.66 17.62
CA SER A 70 -12.78 15.40 17.68
C SER A 70 -12.95 16.89 17.30
N MET A 71 -13.65 17.67 18.14
CA MET A 71 -13.75 19.14 17.99
C MET A 71 -12.71 19.89 18.84
N GLY A 72 -11.43 19.49 18.79
CA GLY A 72 -10.39 20.13 19.62
C GLY A 72 -8.95 20.06 19.12
N THR A 73 -8.67 19.42 17.98
CA THR A 73 -7.32 19.39 17.40
C THR A 73 -7.12 20.59 16.48
N VAL A 74 -5.96 21.26 16.60
CA VAL A 74 -5.53 22.27 15.63
C VAL A 74 -5.33 21.56 14.29
N VAL A 75 -6.10 21.97 13.28
CA VAL A 75 -6.10 21.36 11.95
C VAL A 75 -4.97 21.96 11.10
N ASP A 76 -4.14 21.12 10.48
CA ASP A 76 -3.15 21.56 9.51
C ASP A 76 -3.84 22.00 8.21
N PRO A 77 -3.57 23.20 7.68
CA PRO A 77 -4.26 23.73 6.52
C PRO A 77 -3.85 23.09 5.18
N ARG A 78 -2.72 22.37 5.13
CA ARG A 78 -2.18 21.74 3.91
C ARG A 78 -3.07 20.57 3.47
N PRO A 79 -3.38 20.42 2.17
CA PRO A 79 -4.05 19.24 1.67
C PRO A 79 -3.22 17.97 1.94
N THR A 80 -3.91 16.86 2.19
CA THR A 80 -3.30 15.54 2.41
C THR A 80 -3.51 14.66 1.19
N LEU A 81 -2.43 14.32 0.50
CA LEU A 81 -2.40 13.30 -0.54
C LEU A 81 -2.24 11.92 0.09
N ALA A 82 -3.31 11.13 0.07
CA ALA A 82 -3.32 9.77 0.60
C ALA A 82 -3.11 8.75 -0.53
N LEU A 83 -1.94 8.12 -0.54
CA LEU A 83 -1.54 7.11 -1.49
C LEU A 83 -1.93 5.71 -0.97
N GLY A 84 -2.80 5.03 -1.70
CA GLY A 84 -3.23 3.68 -1.38
C GLY A 84 -2.18 2.63 -1.75
N GLY A 85 -2.20 1.47 -1.06
CA GLY A 85 -1.18 0.43 -1.23
C GLY A 85 -1.03 -0.12 -2.65
N SER A 86 0.22 -0.32 -3.07
CA SER A 86 0.54 -0.78 -4.44
C SER A 86 0.95 -2.25 -4.54
N GLY A 87 1.24 -2.92 -3.43
CA GLY A 87 1.73 -4.30 -3.40
C GLY A 87 2.85 -4.55 -4.41
N LEU A 88 2.69 -5.59 -5.23
CA LEU A 88 3.66 -5.98 -6.26
C LEU A 88 3.72 -5.05 -7.49
N ARG A 89 2.79 -4.12 -7.63
CA ARG A 89 2.71 -3.18 -8.75
C ARG A 89 3.45 -1.89 -8.44
N ILE A 90 4.65 -2.04 -7.90
CA ILE A 90 5.48 -0.94 -7.42
C ILE A 90 5.96 -0.04 -8.57
N GLY A 91 6.24 -0.61 -9.75
CA GLY A 91 6.56 0.17 -10.96
C GLY A 91 5.48 1.21 -11.29
N TYR A 92 4.20 0.81 -11.27
CA TYR A 92 3.08 1.73 -11.45
C TYR A 92 3.11 2.89 -10.46
N MET A 93 3.29 2.58 -9.17
CA MET A 93 3.30 3.59 -8.12
C MET A 93 4.49 4.53 -8.29
N LEU A 94 5.67 4.01 -8.63
CA LEU A 94 6.85 4.81 -8.93
C LEU A 94 6.64 5.76 -10.11
N GLY A 95 5.97 5.29 -11.18
CA GLY A 95 5.59 6.13 -12.31
C GLY A 95 4.58 7.21 -11.92
N THR A 96 3.59 6.86 -11.09
CA THR A 96 2.63 7.82 -10.54
C THR A 96 3.33 8.93 -9.76
N VAL A 97 4.21 8.59 -8.82
CA VAL A 97 4.89 9.60 -7.99
C VAL A 97 5.90 10.41 -8.79
N ALA A 98 6.53 9.84 -9.82
CA ALA A 98 7.37 10.58 -10.75
C ALA A 98 6.56 11.66 -11.48
N ALA A 99 5.38 11.32 -12.00
CA ALA A 99 4.48 12.31 -12.60
C ALA A 99 4.01 13.37 -11.59
N LEU A 100 3.63 12.97 -10.37
CA LEU A 100 3.26 13.94 -9.34
C LEU A 100 4.42 14.89 -9.03
N ARG A 101 5.65 14.40 -8.94
CA ARG A 101 6.85 15.22 -8.74
C ARG A 101 7.12 16.15 -9.91
N ASP A 102 6.90 15.72 -11.15
CA ASP A 102 7.13 16.54 -12.35
C ASP A 102 6.11 17.67 -12.51
N PHE A 103 4.86 17.45 -12.09
CA PHE A 103 3.74 18.34 -12.40
C PHE A 103 3.17 19.09 -11.19
N VAL A 104 3.33 18.59 -9.96
CA VAL A 104 2.68 19.14 -8.75
C VAL A 104 3.71 19.76 -7.79
N ASP A 105 3.35 20.88 -7.18
CA ASP A 105 4.11 21.52 -6.10
C ASP A 105 3.90 20.79 -4.76
N ILE A 106 4.69 19.72 -4.57
CA ILE A 106 4.60 18.83 -3.40
C ILE A 106 4.91 19.54 -2.07
N SER A 107 5.62 20.68 -2.09
CA SER A 107 5.93 21.45 -0.88
C SER A 107 4.67 21.95 -0.15
N THR A 108 3.54 22.01 -0.86
CA THR A 108 2.24 22.46 -0.33
C THR A 108 1.39 21.35 0.26
N LEU A 109 1.84 20.08 0.18
CA LEU A 109 1.07 18.90 0.55
C LEU A 109 1.66 18.19 1.76
N ARG A 110 0.79 17.51 2.50
CA ARG A 110 1.17 16.35 3.33
C ARG A 110 0.92 15.10 2.50
N VAL A 111 1.78 14.09 2.63
CA VAL A 111 1.65 12.83 1.93
C VAL A 111 1.53 11.72 2.95
N THR A 112 0.55 10.87 2.77
CA THR A 112 0.44 9.62 3.51
C THR A 112 0.48 8.45 2.56
N ALA A 113 1.05 7.34 3.00
CA ALA A 113 1.12 6.17 2.17
C ALA A 113 1.01 4.88 2.97
N VAL A 114 0.36 3.90 2.35
CA VAL A 114 0.18 2.55 2.90
C VAL A 114 0.95 1.56 2.03
N SER A 115 1.47 0.49 2.64
CA SER A 115 2.11 -0.62 1.94
C SER A 115 3.21 -0.17 0.97
N GLY A 116 3.37 -0.83 -0.17
CA GLY A 116 4.39 -0.52 -1.18
C GLY A 116 4.43 0.94 -1.65
N SER A 117 3.37 1.72 -1.44
CA SER A 117 3.34 3.14 -1.82
C SER A 117 4.13 4.04 -0.89
N ALA A 118 4.50 3.56 0.29
CA ALA A 118 5.41 4.25 1.22
C ALA A 118 6.74 4.60 0.57
N LEU A 119 7.27 3.73 -0.29
CA LEU A 119 8.52 3.96 -1.00
C LEU A 119 8.38 5.05 -2.07
N GLY A 120 7.26 5.05 -2.79
CA GLY A 120 6.92 6.12 -3.72
C GLY A 120 6.70 7.46 -3.00
N ALA A 121 6.08 7.44 -1.82
CA ALA A 121 5.86 8.64 -1.01
C ALA A 121 7.17 9.25 -0.50
N LEU A 122 8.14 8.41 -0.12
CA LEU A 122 9.49 8.86 0.24
C LEU A 122 10.16 9.57 -0.94
N LEU A 123 10.10 8.99 -2.14
CA LEU A 123 10.59 9.62 -3.38
C LEU A 123 9.86 10.93 -3.71
N LEU A 124 8.55 11.00 -3.43
CA LEU A 124 7.74 12.18 -3.70
C LEU A 124 8.12 13.34 -2.77
N CYS A 125 8.36 13.06 -1.50
CA CYS A 125 8.64 14.07 -0.48
C CYS A 125 10.12 14.45 -0.34
N ALA A 126 11.05 13.62 -0.81
CA ALA A 126 12.49 13.91 -0.85
C ALA A 126 12.92 14.24 -2.30
N PRO A 127 12.71 15.48 -2.79
CA PRO A 127 12.96 15.87 -4.17
C PRO A 127 14.44 15.84 -4.58
N GLU A 128 15.36 15.58 -3.66
CA GLU A 128 16.79 15.39 -3.91
C GLU A 128 17.10 13.97 -4.41
N LEU A 129 16.22 13.01 -4.14
CA LEU A 129 16.40 11.63 -4.58
C LEU A 129 16.23 11.54 -6.10
N ASP A 130 17.09 10.77 -6.76
CA ASP A 130 16.91 10.46 -8.18
C ASP A 130 15.85 9.37 -8.37
N VAL A 131 14.87 9.63 -9.25
CA VAL A 131 13.73 8.72 -9.51
C VAL A 131 14.21 7.36 -10.00
N VAL A 132 15.17 7.36 -10.93
CA VAL A 132 15.72 6.14 -11.52
C VAL A 132 16.45 5.35 -10.43
N SER A 133 17.34 5.98 -9.68
CA SER A 133 18.11 5.34 -8.61
C SER A 133 17.22 4.73 -7.52
N VAL A 134 16.14 5.41 -7.10
CA VAL A 134 15.17 4.85 -6.15
C VAL A 134 14.42 3.66 -6.74
N ALA A 135 13.92 3.79 -7.97
CA ALA A 135 13.20 2.69 -8.62
C ALA A 135 14.08 1.43 -8.73
N LEU A 136 15.36 1.60 -9.01
CA LEU A 136 16.32 0.51 -9.10
C LEU A 136 16.66 -0.13 -7.77
N ALA A 137 16.88 0.68 -6.72
CA ALA A 137 17.04 0.19 -5.36
C ALA A 137 15.88 -0.75 -4.98
N ILE A 138 14.65 -0.35 -5.29
CA ILE A 138 13.43 -1.10 -5.02
C ILE A 138 13.34 -2.37 -5.86
N PHE A 139 13.60 -2.28 -7.18
CA PHE A 139 13.55 -3.45 -8.06
C PHE A 139 14.62 -4.50 -7.72
N ARG A 140 15.84 -4.08 -7.34
CA ARG A 140 16.91 -4.98 -6.87
C ARG A 140 16.53 -5.67 -5.57
N CYS A 141 16.02 -4.90 -4.60
CA CYS A 141 15.54 -5.47 -3.34
C CYS A 141 14.45 -6.52 -3.59
N ARG A 142 13.46 -6.18 -4.43
CA ARG A 142 12.41 -7.12 -4.83
C ARG A 142 12.98 -8.38 -5.51
N ALA A 143 13.90 -8.23 -6.46
CA ALA A 143 14.51 -9.37 -7.14
C ALA A 143 15.26 -10.29 -6.17
N SER A 144 16.02 -9.72 -5.23
CA SER A 144 16.74 -10.47 -4.20
C SER A 144 15.81 -11.21 -3.24
N VAL A 145 14.73 -10.55 -2.82
CA VAL A 145 13.72 -11.14 -1.92
C VAL A 145 12.98 -12.30 -2.62
N LEU A 146 12.66 -12.15 -3.91
CA LEU A 146 11.96 -13.18 -4.68
C LEU A 146 12.89 -14.31 -5.16
N SER A 147 14.17 -14.05 -5.40
CA SER A 147 15.17 -15.06 -5.81
C SER A 147 15.69 -15.90 -4.65
N GLY A 148 15.54 -15.43 -3.40
CA GLY A 148 15.90 -16.14 -2.17
C GLY A 148 15.16 -17.46 -1.93
N GLY A 149 14.24 -17.85 -2.81
CA GLY A 149 13.68 -19.17 -2.90
C GLY A 149 12.26 -19.26 -2.36
N ILE A 150 11.36 -19.71 -3.25
CA ILE A 150 10.08 -20.29 -2.91
C ILE A 150 10.35 -21.58 -2.12
N ARG A 151 10.30 -21.49 -0.79
CA ARG A 151 9.69 -22.57 0.01
C ARG A 151 8.40 -22.01 0.58
N ASN A 152 7.42 -21.92 -0.31
CA ASN A 152 6.09 -21.34 -0.11
C ASN A 152 6.12 -19.81 -0.13
N CYS A 153 5.26 -19.15 -0.92
CA CYS A 153 5.07 -17.69 -1.02
C CYS A 153 4.54 -17.04 0.28
N TYR A 154 4.84 -17.67 1.39
CA TYR A 154 4.39 -17.45 2.74
C TYR A 154 5.67 -17.51 3.55
N MET A 155 5.90 -16.52 4.41
CA MET A 155 7.03 -16.49 5.35
C MET A 155 8.38 -15.96 4.85
N MET A 156 8.38 -14.84 4.11
CA MET A 156 9.61 -14.08 3.88
C MET A 156 10.13 -13.48 5.20
N ASP A 157 11.45 -13.44 5.34
CA ASP A 157 12.13 -12.75 6.44
C ASP A 157 11.99 -11.24 6.26
N LEU A 158 11.14 -10.65 7.10
CA LEU A 158 10.81 -9.24 7.05
C LEU A 158 12.03 -8.38 7.35
N SER A 159 12.76 -8.71 8.42
CA SER A 159 13.95 -7.97 8.85
C SER A 159 15.03 -7.95 7.77
N LYS A 160 15.28 -9.08 7.10
CA LYS A 160 16.23 -9.16 6.00
C LYS A 160 15.81 -8.30 4.82
N MET A 161 14.52 -8.32 4.46
CA MET A 161 14.00 -7.51 3.36
C MET A 161 14.09 -6.02 3.66
N THR A 162 13.67 -5.59 4.85
CA THR A 162 13.70 -4.18 5.26
C THR A 162 15.13 -3.68 5.38
N HIS A 163 16.05 -4.52 5.87
CA HIS A 163 17.47 -4.18 5.93
C HIS A 163 18.05 -3.96 4.53
N LEU A 164 17.81 -4.89 3.60
CA LEU A 164 18.24 -4.77 2.21
C LEU A 164 17.67 -3.50 1.56
N LEU A 165 16.37 -3.23 1.76
CA LEU A 165 15.67 -2.09 1.21
C LEU A 165 16.26 -0.76 1.72
N VAL A 166 16.42 -0.60 3.03
CA VAL A 166 16.99 0.62 3.62
C VAL A 166 18.44 0.81 3.17
N ASN A 167 19.22 -0.28 3.09
CA ASN A 167 20.59 -0.22 2.61
C ASN A 167 20.66 0.22 1.14
N GLU A 168 19.82 -0.31 0.26
CA GLU A 168 19.75 0.10 -1.15
C GLU A 168 19.29 1.57 -1.30
N LEU A 169 18.34 2.03 -0.49
CA LEU A 169 17.94 3.44 -0.47
C LEU A 169 19.10 4.35 -0.04
N LYS A 170 19.89 3.93 0.94
CA LYS A 170 21.07 4.69 1.41
C LYS A 170 22.18 4.71 0.36
N VAL A 171 22.54 3.55 -0.19
CA VAL A 171 23.70 3.40 -1.07
C VAL A 171 23.39 3.81 -2.51
N SER A 172 22.37 3.20 -3.10
CA SER A 172 22.04 3.39 -4.51
C SER A 172 21.25 4.68 -4.71
N ALA A 173 20.25 4.95 -3.87
CA ALA A 173 19.41 6.14 -4.00
C ALA A 173 19.92 7.39 -3.25
N LYS A 174 21.00 7.24 -2.46
CA LYS A 174 21.63 8.33 -1.70
C LYS A 174 20.70 9.04 -0.71
N LEU A 175 19.74 8.30 -0.15
CA LEU A 175 18.95 8.78 0.98
C LEU A 175 19.87 9.07 2.17
N THR A 176 19.69 10.22 2.83
CA THR A 176 20.47 10.63 4.00
C THR A 176 19.57 10.82 5.22
N GLU A 177 20.15 10.80 6.43
CA GLU A 177 19.39 11.12 7.65
C GLU A 177 18.93 12.58 7.68
N ASP A 178 19.70 13.51 7.09
CA ASP A 178 19.27 14.92 7.00
C ASP A 178 17.94 15.07 6.25
N MET A 179 17.75 14.31 5.17
CA MET A 179 16.48 14.26 4.44
C MET A 179 15.36 13.72 5.33
N LEU A 180 15.61 12.64 6.07
CA LEU A 180 14.63 12.06 7.00
C LEU A 180 14.25 13.03 8.13
N GLN A 181 15.23 13.70 8.72
CA GLN A 181 15.02 14.72 9.73
C GLN A 181 14.21 15.90 9.19
N GLN A 182 14.48 16.35 7.97
CA GLN A 182 13.70 17.42 7.32
C GLN A 182 12.24 17.01 7.11
N LEU A 183 12.01 15.79 6.60
CA LEU A 183 10.66 15.24 6.41
C LEU A 183 9.89 15.11 7.72
N SER A 184 10.57 14.65 8.78
CA SER A 184 10.04 14.51 10.13
C SER A 184 9.66 15.88 10.71
N ARG A 185 10.60 16.84 10.71
CA ARG A 185 10.37 18.22 11.21
C ARG A 185 9.24 18.94 10.48
N ASN A 186 9.14 18.78 9.16
CA ASN A 186 8.10 19.42 8.35
C ASN A 186 6.75 18.69 8.41
N LYS A 187 6.70 17.53 9.09
CA LYS A 187 5.52 16.66 9.16
C LYS A 187 4.91 16.45 7.78
N GLN A 188 5.77 16.20 6.79
CA GLN A 188 5.36 16.16 5.38
C GLN A 188 4.96 14.76 4.93
N LEU A 189 5.62 13.73 5.46
CA LEU A 189 5.40 12.33 5.10
C LEU A 189 4.91 11.54 6.32
N PHE A 190 3.90 10.70 6.09
CA PHE A 190 3.37 9.76 7.08
C PHE A 190 3.23 8.37 6.48
N PHE A 191 3.46 7.38 7.32
CA PHE A 191 3.32 5.97 7.02
C PHE A 191 2.07 5.41 7.69
N GLY A 192 1.16 4.87 6.88
CA GLY A 192 -0.04 4.22 7.37
C GLY A 192 0.23 2.78 7.76
N ILE A 193 0.01 2.46 9.05
CA ILE A 193 0.16 1.12 9.61
C ILE A 193 -1.12 0.70 10.32
N THR A 194 -1.26 -0.61 10.53
CA THR A 194 -2.27 -1.16 11.45
C THR A 194 -1.58 -1.48 12.76
N SER A 195 -1.96 -0.80 13.85
CA SER A 195 -1.47 -1.07 15.21
C SER A 195 -2.48 -1.92 15.98
N PHE A 196 -2.01 -2.92 16.72
CA PHE A 196 -2.84 -3.84 17.50
C PHE A 196 -2.99 -3.35 18.95
N ARG A 197 -3.66 -2.20 19.16
CA ARG A 197 -3.92 -1.63 20.50
C ARG A 197 -5.38 -1.75 20.91
N PRO A 198 -5.71 -2.47 21.99
CA PRO A 198 -6.12 -3.90 21.97
C PRO A 198 -6.94 -4.38 20.75
N TRP A 199 -7.44 -3.49 19.90
CA TRP A 199 -8.10 -3.79 18.63
C TRP A 199 -7.27 -3.23 17.45
N PRO A 200 -7.30 -3.88 16.28
CA PRO A 200 -6.62 -3.38 15.09
C PRO A 200 -7.09 -1.95 14.75
N THR A 201 -6.17 -1.00 14.65
CA THR A 201 -6.49 0.42 14.40
C THR A 201 -5.51 1.00 13.39
N ALA A 202 -6.01 1.73 12.39
CA ALA A 202 -5.09 2.50 11.52
C ALA A 202 -4.48 3.65 12.29
N VAL A 203 -3.16 3.74 12.16
CA VAL A 203 -2.32 4.80 12.70
C VAL A 203 -1.49 5.38 11.56
N CYS A 204 -1.34 6.71 11.56
CA CYS A 204 -0.35 7.40 10.73
C CYS A 204 0.87 7.68 11.60
N VAL A 205 2.00 7.10 11.24
CA VAL A 205 3.29 7.36 11.88
C VAL A 205 4.00 8.44 11.08
N GLU A 206 4.52 9.48 11.73
CA GLU A 206 5.34 10.50 11.08
C GLU A 206 6.61 9.87 10.48
N CYS A 207 7.17 10.50 9.44
CA CYS A 207 8.45 10.06 8.88
C CYS A 207 9.52 10.00 9.97
N PRO A 208 10.16 8.84 10.21
CA PRO A 208 11.15 8.74 11.27
C PRO A 208 12.44 9.51 10.91
N PRO A 209 13.08 10.19 11.88
CA PRO A 209 14.28 11.00 11.64
C PRO A 209 15.58 10.19 11.45
N THR A 210 15.57 8.88 11.71
CA THR A 210 16.77 8.02 11.64
C THR A 210 16.54 6.78 10.78
N PHE A 211 17.63 6.18 10.27
CA PHE A 211 17.51 4.94 9.51
C PHE A 211 17.02 3.75 10.35
N GLU A 212 17.38 3.70 11.63
CA GLU A 212 16.95 2.62 12.53
C GLU A 212 15.43 2.63 12.72
N GLU A 213 14.85 3.81 12.97
CA GLU A 213 13.41 3.95 13.10
C GLU A 213 12.69 3.82 11.76
N LEU A 214 13.29 4.31 10.67
CA LEU A 214 12.76 4.09 9.32
C LEU A 214 12.67 2.60 9.00
N HIS A 215 13.71 1.82 9.33
CA HIS A 215 13.71 0.36 9.17
C HIS A 215 12.53 -0.28 9.91
N ARG A 216 12.31 0.11 11.17
CA ARG A 216 11.20 -0.38 12.01
C ARG A 216 9.84 -0.03 11.41
N VAL A 217 9.63 1.24 11.03
CA VAL A 217 8.36 1.70 10.46
C VAL A 217 8.10 1.09 9.09
N LEU A 218 9.10 1.02 8.20
CA LEU A 218 8.96 0.35 6.91
C LEU A 218 8.64 -1.14 7.07
N GLY A 219 9.23 -1.81 8.06
CA GLY A 219 8.88 -3.18 8.40
C GLY A 219 7.41 -3.34 8.77
N ALA A 220 6.87 -2.47 9.61
CA ALA A 220 5.43 -2.48 9.88
C ALA A 220 4.60 -2.18 8.61
N VAL A 221 5.00 -1.20 7.80
CA VAL A 221 4.29 -0.80 6.58
C VAL A 221 4.17 -1.94 5.58
N VAL A 222 5.18 -2.80 5.43
CA VAL A 222 5.20 -3.88 4.43
C VAL A 222 4.87 -5.26 5.03
N SER A 223 4.68 -5.35 6.35
CA SER A 223 4.34 -6.61 7.03
C SER A 223 2.90 -7.01 6.70
N ILE A 224 2.77 -7.79 5.63
CA ILE A 224 1.50 -8.38 5.20
C ILE A 224 1.46 -9.87 5.57
N PRO A 225 0.79 -10.28 6.65
CA PRO A 225 0.44 -11.68 6.85
C PRO A 225 -0.44 -12.22 5.69
N PRO A 226 -0.21 -13.43 5.19
CA PRO A 226 0.79 -14.43 5.61
C PRO A 226 2.12 -14.37 4.82
N PHE A 227 2.38 -13.32 4.03
CA PHE A 227 3.61 -13.17 3.24
C PHE A 227 4.86 -13.00 4.11
N PHE A 228 4.72 -12.37 5.28
CA PHE A 228 5.76 -12.24 6.29
C PHE A 228 5.31 -12.92 7.59
N ILE A 229 6.22 -13.63 8.27
CA ILE A 229 5.93 -14.29 9.57
C ILE A 229 5.73 -13.25 10.67
N GLU A 230 6.47 -12.15 10.58
CA GLU A 230 6.74 -11.28 11.71
C GLU A 230 5.88 -10.01 11.65
N THR A 231 5.30 -9.65 12.79
CA THR A 231 4.83 -8.29 13.06
C THR A 231 5.98 -7.47 13.63
N VAL A 232 5.99 -6.17 13.38
CA VAL A 232 7.00 -5.26 13.94
C VAL A 232 6.37 -4.43 15.04
N GLU A 233 7.09 -4.22 16.13
CA GLU A 233 6.64 -3.31 17.18
C GLU A 233 6.87 -1.85 16.76
N VAL A 234 5.82 -1.03 16.84
CA VAL A 234 5.90 0.43 16.66
C VAL A 234 5.22 1.09 17.85
N ASP A 235 5.93 1.98 18.52
CA ASP A 235 5.50 2.67 19.75
C ASP A 235 5.02 1.73 20.86
N GLY A 236 5.66 0.58 21.03
CA GLY A 236 5.31 -0.39 22.08
C GLY A 236 4.17 -1.35 21.74
N TYR A 237 3.69 -1.36 20.49
CA TYR A 237 2.60 -2.23 20.06
C TYR A 237 2.93 -3.00 18.79
N PRO A 238 2.53 -4.29 18.71
CA PRO A 238 2.59 -5.04 17.46
C PRO A 238 1.88 -4.26 16.36
N SER A 239 2.50 -4.23 15.19
CA SER A 239 2.01 -3.50 14.03
C SER A 239 2.27 -4.28 12.74
N ALA A 240 1.37 -4.09 11.78
CA ALA A 240 1.37 -4.69 10.46
C ALA A 240 0.99 -3.65 9.39
N ASP A 241 0.92 -4.08 8.13
CA ASP A 241 0.61 -3.24 6.98
C ASP A 241 -0.72 -2.48 7.21
N GLY A 242 -0.76 -1.20 6.84
CA GLY A 242 -1.96 -0.36 6.97
C GLY A 242 -3.17 -0.93 6.23
N PHE A 243 -2.96 -1.73 5.18
CA PHE A 243 -4.00 -2.36 4.38
C PHE A 243 -4.94 -3.25 5.19
N PHE A 244 -4.50 -3.80 6.33
CA PHE A 244 -5.37 -4.61 7.22
C PHE A 244 -6.53 -3.84 7.82
N SER A 245 -6.35 -2.53 8.00
CA SER A 245 -7.39 -1.70 8.59
C SER A 245 -7.99 -0.75 7.56
N HIS A 246 -7.20 -0.18 6.63
CA HIS A 246 -7.67 0.84 5.70
C HIS A 246 -6.89 0.83 4.37
N CYS A 247 -7.55 1.19 3.26
CA CYS A 247 -6.89 1.38 1.96
C CYS A 247 -6.05 2.67 1.89
N TYR A 248 -6.33 3.62 2.78
CA TYR A 248 -5.64 4.89 2.92
C TYR A 248 -5.58 5.24 4.41
N SER A 249 -4.49 5.86 4.84
CA SER A 249 -4.38 6.42 6.19
C SER A 249 -4.26 7.93 6.09
N VAL A 250 -4.88 8.68 7.00
CA VAL A 250 -4.81 10.15 7.06
C VAL A 250 -4.46 10.56 8.49
N PRO A 251 -3.59 11.56 8.71
CA PRO A 251 -3.19 11.98 10.05
C PRO A 251 -4.38 12.58 10.80
N ASP A 252 -4.44 12.47 12.14
CA ASP A 252 -5.63 12.89 12.90
C ASP A 252 -5.93 14.40 12.83
N ASP A 253 -4.94 15.21 12.49
CA ASP A 253 -4.99 16.67 12.39
C ASP A 253 -5.27 17.18 10.94
N HIS A 254 -5.75 16.32 10.04
CA HIS A 254 -6.07 16.71 8.66
C HIS A 254 -7.40 17.47 8.55
N ASP A 255 -7.51 18.36 7.55
CA ASP A 255 -8.79 18.90 7.11
C ASP A 255 -9.54 17.84 6.28
N PRO A 256 -10.72 17.35 6.72
CA PRO A 256 -11.46 16.29 6.03
C PRO A 256 -11.92 16.71 4.62
N ASN A 257 -11.97 18.01 4.32
CA ASN A 257 -12.34 18.54 3.00
C ASN A 257 -11.14 18.67 2.05
N LYS A 258 -9.91 18.44 2.54
CA LYS A 258 -8.67 18.57 1.77
C LYS A 258 -7.89 17.26 1.67
N VAL A 259 -8.59 16.13 1.63
CA VAL A 259 -7.99 14.81 1.41
C VAL A 259 -8.11 14.44 -0.07
N ILE A 260 -6.95 14.25 -0.70
CA ILE A 260 -6.82 13.78 -2.09
C ILE A 260 -6.51 12.29 -2.01
N ARG A 261 -7.45 11.44 -2.40
CA ARG A 261 -7.25 9.99 -2.36
C ARG A 261 -6.77 9.53 -3.73
N TYR A 262 -5.55 9.03 -3.78
CA TYR A 262 -5.02 8.45 -5.00
C TYR A 262 -4.66 6.99 -4.74
N CYS A 263 -5.52 6.07 -5.20
CA CYS A 263 -5.14 4.68 -5.30
C CYS A 263 -4.95 4.33 -6.77
N PRO A 264 -3.73 3.93 -7.16
CA PRO A 264 -3.45 3.50 -8.52
C PRO A 264 -4.29 2.29 -8.95
N PHE A 265 -4.81 1.57 -7.95
CA PHE A 265 -5.77 0.50 -8.15
C PHE A 265 -7.10 1.01 -7.61
N PRO A 266 -8.21 1.02 -8.37
CA PRO A 266 -9.49 0.87 -7.67
C PRO A 266 -9.29 -0.37 -6.82
N ALA A 267 -9.42 -0.28 -5.50
CA ALA A 267 -9.27 -1.47 -4.68
C ALA A 267 -10.19 -2.52 -5.30
N VAL A 268 -9.61 -3.48 -6.02
CA VAL A 268 -10.38 -4.44 -6.82
C VAL A 268 -11.23 -5.29 -5.86
N TRP A 269 -10.82 -5.30 -4.59
CA TRP A 269 -11.52 -5.82 -3.44
C TRP A 269 -12.67 -4.94 -2.92
N LEU A 270 -12.67 -3.61 -3.15
CA LEU A 270 -13.81 -2.73 -2.86
C LEU A 270 -14.79 -2.64 -4.03
N ASN A 271 -14.33 -2.85 -5.26
CA ASN A 271 -15.18 -3.08 -6.43
C ASN A 271 -15.38 -4.59 -6.61
N PHE A 272 -16.19 -5.20 -5.73
CA PHE A 272 -16.54 -6.63 -5.68
C PHE A 272 -16.94 -7.23 -7.06
N ARG A 273 -15.95 -7.52 -7.89
CA ARG A 273 -15.98 -8.60 -8.86
C ARG A 273 -15.41 -9.84 -8.18
N PRO A 274 -15.88 -11.05 -8.52
CA PRO A 274 -15.56 -12.26 -7.77
C PRO A 274 -14.04 -12.41 -7.64
N PRO A 275 -13.52 -12.51 -6.39
CA PRO A 275 -12.10 -12.34 -6.07
C PRO A 275 -11.18 -13.41 -6.66
N PHE A 276 -11.71 -14.44 -7.30
CA PHE A 276 -10.92 -15.60 -7.73
C PHE A 276 -10.08 -15.35 -8.98
N ARG A 277 -10.54 -14.51 -9.91
CA ARG A 277 -9.75 -14.22 -11.12
C ARG A 277 -8.54 -13.36 -10.78
N ASP A 278 -8.75 -12.33 -9.96
CA ASP A 278 -7.68 -11.40 -9.58
C ASP A 278 -6.80 -11.97 -8.46
N LEU A 279 -7.31 -12.84 -7.57
CA LEU A 279 -6.48 -13.57 -6.61
C LEU A 279 -5.52 -14.53 -7.33
N LEU A 280 -5.95 -15.24 -8.37
CA LEU A 280 -5.05 -16.07 -9.17
C LEU A 280 -4.03 -15.22 -9.93
N CYS A 281 -4.42 -14.04 -10.43
CA CYS A 281 -3.47 -13.09 -11.01
C CYS A 281 -2.49 -12.56 -9.96
N SER A 282 -2.93 -12.12 -8.78
CA SER A 282 -2.04 -11.66 -7.70
C SER A 282 -1.16 -12.78 -7.15
N LEU A 283 -1.68 -14.00 -7.02
CA LEU A 283 -0.89 -15.18 -6.68
C LEU A 283 0.09 -15.54 -7.79
N ALA A 284 -0.31 -15.45 -9.06
CA ALA A 284 0.59 -15.62 -10.19
C ALA A 284 1.65 -14.50 -10.25
N GLU A 285 1.33 -13.27 -9.88
CA GLU A 285 2.29 -12.16 -9.75
C GLU A 285 3.27 -12.41 -8.59
N CYS A 286 2.85 -13.12 -7.52
CA CYS A 286 3.71 -13.59 -6.44
C CYS A 286 4.58 -14.79 -6.84
N LEU A 287 4.06 -15.70 -7.68
CA LEU A 287 4.73 -16.92 -8.12
C LEU A 287 5.65 -16.70 -9.34
N TYR A 288 5.30 -15.75 -10.19
CA TYR A 288 6.03 -15.32 -11.38
C TYR A 288 6.34 -13.84 -11.22
N PRO A 289 7.52 -13.50 -10.67
CA PRO A 289 7.92 -12.13 -10.50
C PRO A 289 7.74 -11.36 -11.80
N PHE A 290 7.02 -10.24 -11.79
CA PHE A 290 7.10 -9.26 -12.87
C PHE A 290 8.56 -9.02 -13.25
N GLU A 291 8.90 -9.40 -14.48
CA GLU A 291 10.17 -9.08 -15.11
C GLU A 291 10.37 -7.56 -15.12
N LEU A 292 11.63 -7.11 -15.14
CA LEU A 292 11.98 -5.69 -15.15
C LEU A 292 11.24 -4.94 -16.26
N THR A 293 11.18 -5.50 -17.47
CA THR A 293 10.47 -4.93 -18.62
C THR A 293 8.98 -4.66 -18.31
N ARG A 294 8.30 -5.54 -17.57
CA ARG A 294 6.91 -5.32 -17.16
C ARG A 294 6.78 -4.26 -16.07
N GLN A 295 7.75 -4.16 -15.16
CA GLN A 295 7.78 -3.08 -14.17
C GLN A 295 8.00 -1.72 -14.83
N ILE A 296 8.83 -1.65 -15.88
CA ILE A 296 9.03 -0.44 -16.69
C ILE A 296 7.74 -0.08 -17.45
N ALA A 297 7.09 -1.04 -18.11
CA ALA A 297 5.80 -0.80 -18.76
C ALA A 297 4.76 -0.29 -17.75
N SER A 298 4.69 -0.95 -16.58
CA SER A 298 3.81 -0.54 -15.49
C SER A 298 4.13 0.88 -14.99
N PHE A 299 5.41 1.27 -14.93
CA PHE A 299 5.83 2.64 -14.61
C PHE A 299 5.30 3.64 -15.63
N GLN A 300 5.39 3.35 -16.93
CA GLN A 300 4.85 4.21 -17.98
C GLN A 300 3.34 4.40 -17.84
N ASP A 301 2.60 3.32 -17.55
CA ASP A 301 1.16 3.37 -17.31
C ASP A 301 0.81 4.24 -16.10
N GLY A 302 1.55 4.07 -15.00
CA GLY A 302 1.35 4.85 -13.78
C GLY A 302 1.60 6.34 -13.99
N TYR A 303 2.67 6.67 -14.73
CA TYR A 303 2.99 8.06 -15.09
C TYR A 303 1.88 8.67 -15.95
N ALA A 304 1.46 7.97 -17.01
CA ALA A 304 0.43 8.45 -17.92
C ALA A 304 -0.93 8.66 -17.21
N LEU A 305 -1.33 7.74 -16.33
CA LEU A 305 -2.60 7.90 -15.61
C LEU A 305 -2.54 9.04 -14.59
N ALA A 306 -1.42 9.22 -13.89
CA ALA A 306 -1.25 10.34 -12.98
C ALA A 306 -1.35 11.69 -13.71
N VAL A 307 -0.71 11.83 -14.87
CA VAL A 307 -0.85 13.03 -15.73
C VAL A 307 -2.31 13.26 -16.12
N LYS A 308 -3.03 12.20 -16.52
CA LYS A 308 -4.47 12.30 -16.83
C LYS A 308 -5.30 12.73 -15.62
N PHE A 309 -5.00 12.21 -14.42
CA PHE A 309 -5.66 12.58 -13.18
C PHE A 309 -5.45 14.06 -12.84
N ILE A 310 -4.20 14.52 -12.88
CA ILE A 310 -3.81 15.92 -12.67
C ILE A 310 -4.60 16.83 -13.61
N ASN A 311 -4.69 16.46 -14.88
CA ASN A 311 -5.37 17.25 -15.92
C ASN A 311 -6.90 17.07 -15.97
N SER A 312 -7.48 16.18 -15.17
CA SER A 312 -8.91 15.83 -15.25
C SER A 312 -9.85 16.95 -14.78
N GLY A 313 -9.33 17.91 -13.98
CA GLY A 313 -10.14 18.96 -13.36
C GLY A 313 -11.17 18.44 -12.35
N CYS A 314 -11.04 17.20 -11.87
CA CYS A 314 -11.90 16.66 -10.81
C CYS A 314 -11.70 17.42 -9.49
N GLN A 315 -12.66 17.32 -8.56
CA GLN A 315 -12.60 18.06 -7.30
C GLN A 315 -11.32 17.76 -6.50
N GLU A 316 -10.87 16.50 -6.49
CA GLU A 316 -9.66 16.08 -5.81
C GLU A 316 -8.39 16.65 -6.48
N SER A 317 -8.34 16.72 -7.82
CA SER A 317 -7.19 17.26 -8.53
C SER A 317 -7.09 18.79 -8.43
N LYS A 318 -8.21 19.49 -8.19
CA LYS A 318 -8.22 20.95 -7.94
C LYS A 318 -7.52 21.37 -6.64
N LEU A 319 -7.35 20.43 -5.72
CA LEU A 319 -6.58 20.65 -4.49
C LEU A 319 -5.06 20.57 -4.74
N LEU A 320 -4.63 20.03 -5.88
CA LEU A 320 -3.22 20.00 -6.27
C LEU A 320 -2.82 21.34 -6.86
N LYS A 321 -1.77 21.94 -6.31
CA LYS A 321 -1.13 23.10 -6.91
C LYS A 321 -0.19 22.62 -8.02
N ILE A 322 -0.51 22.95 -9.27
CA ILE A 322 0.32 22.61 -10.43
C ILE A 322 1.53 23.55 -10.48
N LYS A 323 2.69 23.02 -10.85
CA LYS A 323 3.91 23.83 -11.08
C LYS A 323 3.69 24.79 -12.25
N GLU A 324 4.32 25.96 -12.19
CA GLU A 324 4.23 26.95 -13.27
C GLU A 324 4.81 26.41 -14.59
N ASN A 325 5.89 25.63 -14.52
CA ASN A 325 6.57 25.04 -15.67
C ASN A 325 6.79 23.53 -15.42
N PRO A 326 5.76 22.69 -15.61
CA PRO A 326 5.92 21.24 -15.47
C PRO A 326 6.82 20.70 -16.59
N VAL A 327 7.75 19.81 -16.24
CA VAL A 327 8.66 19.19 -17.20
C VAL A 327 8.33 17.71 -17.28
N ASN A 328 7.90 17.24 -18.44
CA ASN A 328 7.65 15.81 -18.65
C ASN A 328 8.98 15.08 -18.87
N ARG A 329 9.38 14.26 -17.90
CA ARG A 329 10.64 13.49 -17.92
C ARG A 329 10.45 12.00 -18.18
N LEU A 330 9.27 11.58 -18.65
CA LEU A 330 8.96 10.16 -18.82
C LEU A 330 9.99 9.42 -19.70
N SER A 331 10.42 10.03 -20.81
CA SER A 331 11.42 9.41 -21.70
C SER A 331 12.77 9.22 -21.01
N GLU A 332 13.24 10.24 -20.27
CA GLU A 332 14.47 10.21 -19.48
C GLU A 332 14.43 9.08 -18.44
N TYR A 333 13.32 8.95 -17.71
CA TYR A 333 13.17 7.88 -16.72
C TYR A 333 13.14 6.49 -17.34
N VAL A 334 12.41 6.31 -18.44
CA VAL A 334 12.32 5.02 -19.12
C VAL A 334 13.68 4.61 -19.72
N GLU A 335 14.41 5.55 -20.31
CA GLU A 335 15.76 5.32 -20.83
C GLU A 335 16.71 4.93 -19.70
N GLY A 336 16.68 5.67 -18.59
CA GLY A 336 17.47 5.36 -17.39
C GLY A 336 17.17 3.96 -16.86
N LEU A 337 15.89 3.58 -16.74
CA LEU A 337 15.48 2.25 -16.27
C LEU A 337 15.87 1.13 -17.25
N ARG A 338 15.81 1.37 -18.56
CA ARG A 338 16.17 0.39 -19.60
C ARG A 338 17.67 0.17 -19.72
N SER A 339 18.49 1.19 -19.43
CA SER A 339 19.95 1.08 -19.48
C SER A 339 20.53 -0.05 -18.60
N LEU A 340 19.71 -0.58 -17.68
CA LEU A 340 20.07 -1.65 -16.74
C LEU A 340 19.66 -3.05 -17.13
N GLU A 341 18.90 -3.25 -18.22
CA GLU A 341 18.75 -4.58 -18.84
C GLU A 341 20.12 -5.15 -19.28
N LEU A 342 21.16 -4.30 -19.35
CA LEU A 342 22.53 -4.66 -19.75
C LEU A 342 23.44 -5.07 -18.59
N HIS A 343 23.01 -4.94 -17.32
CA HIS A 343 23.87 -5.09 -16.14
C HIS A 343 23.30 -5.99 -15.03
N VAL A 344 22.19 -6.68 -15.28
CA VAL A 344 21.56 -7.68 -14.40
C VAL A 344 21.50 -9.02 -15.12
#